data_AF-A0A830E9H7-F1
#
_entry.id   AF-A0A830E9H7-F1
#
_cell.length_a   1.000
_cell.length_b   1.000
_cell.length_c   1.000
_cell.angle_alpha   90.00
_cell.angle_beta   90.00
_cell.angle_gamma   90.00
#
_symmetry.space_group_name_H-M   'P 1'
#
loop_
_entity.id
_entity.type
_entity.pdbx_description
1 polymer ?
#
loop_
_entity_poly.entity_id
_entity_poly.type
_entity_poly.pdbx_seq_one_letter_code
_entity_poly.pdbx_strand_id
1 'polypeptide(L)'
;MGSQGPRLEVRGICNGFVIDECPGINKEHYVTYPDGAYTVARVNAIKRAMPDGKPFIDETFLYLDDNLLGLILWNKGYQVKYVPIDAGMHYVSKTTRGFLSDFYGTRSTTALSDVVETRYSNTLISALRKSRRLLYIFINKTRYQGFIDGTRFAKILLKKVGRLNLYCATYHEVTLPEAISELFLLRYRLSKIYTVKLNELKIKDNVTKRCG
;
A
#
# COMPACT_ATOMS: atom_id res chain seq x y z
N MET A 1 13.34 31.43 -25.67
CA MET A 1 13.40 29.98 -25.37
C MET A 1 13.39 29.82 -23.86
N GLY A 2 12.21 29.60 -23.26
CA GLY A 2 12.10 29.40 -21.81
C GLY A 2 12.43 27.95 -21.47
N SER A 3 13.52 27.73 -20.73
CA SER A 3 13.82 26.42 -20.16
C SER A 3 12.70 26.05 -19.19
N GLN A 4 11.86 25.08 -19.56
CA GLN A 4 10.95 24.46 -18.59
C GLN A 4 11.83 23.81 -17.52
N GLY A 5 11.81 24.38 -16.31
CA GLY A 5 12.45 23.79 -15.15
C GLY A 5 11.92 22.38 -14.88
N PRO A 6 12.61 21.58 -14.05
CA PRO A 6 12.21 20.20 -13.77
C PRO A 6 10.75 20.18 -13.28
N ARG A 7 9.90 19.47 -14.03
CA ARG A 7 8.48 19.33 -13.73
C ARG A 7 8.35 18.50 -12.45
N LEU A 8 7.94 19.14 -11.35
CA LEU A 8 7.74 18.49 -10.06
C LEU A 8 6.57 17.50 -10.19
N GLU A 9 6.88 16.21 -10.11
CA GLU A 9 5.86 15.15 -10.04
C GLU A 9 5.36 14.99 -8.60
N VAL A 10 4.05 14.85 -8.43
CA VAL A 10 3.48 14.51 -7.12
C VAL A 10 3.35 13.00 -6.99
N ARG A 11 3.99 12.44 -5.97
CA ARG A 11 3.93 11.02 -5.61
C ARG A 11 2.91 10.83 -4.46
N GLY A 12 2.54 9.58 -4.16
CA GLY A 12 1.48 9.27 -3.20
C GLY A 12 0.09 9.31 -3.85
N ILE A 13 -0.82 10.15 -3.37
CA ILE A 13 -2.23 10.23 -3.84
C ILE A 13 -2.35 10.45 -5.36
N CYS A 14 -1.34 11.10 -5.96
CA CYS A 14 -1.31 11.43 -7.38
C CYS A 14 -0.60 10.40 -8.25
N ASN A 15 0.01 9.35 -7.68
CA ASN A 15 0.68 8.28 -8.43
C ASN A 15 1.60 8.74 -9.61
N GLY A 16 2.28 9.88 -9.49
CA GLY A 16 3.18 10.42 -10.52
C GLY A 16 2.55 11.34 -11.56
N PHE A 17 1.29 11.75 -11.37
CA PHE A 17 0.67 12.82 -12.17
C PHE A 17 1.28 14.19 -11.82
N VAL A 18 1.12 15.14 -12.75
CA VAL A 18 1.37 16.56 -12.48
C VAL A 18 0.29 17.10 -11.54
N ILE A 19 0.64 18.13 -10.75
CA ILE A 19 -0.22 18.74 -9.72
C ILE A 19 -1.64 19.01 -10.25
N ASP A 20 -1.73 19.66 -11.42
CA ASP A 20 -3.01 20.11 -11.99
C ASP A 20 -3.91 18.97 -12.47
N GLU A 21 -3.35 17.78 -12.71
CA GLU A 21 -4.07 16.59 -13.15
C GLU A 21 -4.46 15.67 -11.98
N CYS A 22 -3.97 15.94 -10.78
CA CYS A 22 -4.18 15.08 -9.63
C CYS A 22 -5.54 15.28 -8.96
N PRO A 23 -6.43 14.27 -9.01
CA PRO A 23 -7.74 14.38 -8.37
C PRO A 23 -7.58 14.48 -6.85
N GLY A 24 -8.12 15.56 -6.26
CA GLY A 24 -8.18 15.67 -4.79
C GLY A 24 -6.93 16.22 -4.11
N ILE A 25 -5.92 16.66 -4.86
CA ILE A 25 -4.68 17.21 -4.29
C ILE A 25 -4.91 18.44 -3.41
N ASN A 26 -5.92 19.25 -3.72
CA ASN A 26 -6.23 20.47 -2.97
C ASN A 26 -7.35 20.26 -1.94
N LYS A 27 -7.72 19.00 -1.64
CA LYS A 27 -8.88 18.69 -0.80
C LYS A 27 -8.52 17.66 0.26
N GLU A 28 -8.92 17.92 1.48
CA GLU A 28 -8.88 16.94 2.55
C GLU A 28 -9.76 15.73 2.23
N HIS A 29 -9.20 14.52 2.34
CA HIS A 29 -9.95 13.28 2.10
C HIS A 29 -9.33 12.11 2.87
N TYR A 30 -10.12 11.06 3.08
CA TYR A 30 -9.61 9.84 3.71
C TYR A 30 -8.73 9.05 2.73
N VAL A 31 -7.71 8.38 3.27
CA VAL A 31 -6.79 7.52 2.51
C VAL A 31 -6.61 6.19 3.23
N THR A 32 -6.23 5.14 2.49
CA THR A 32 -6.04 3.80 3.08
C THR A 32 -4.86 3.77 4.05
N TYR A 33 -3.78 4.45 3.69
CA TYR A 33 -2.56 4.59 4.48
C TYR A 33 -1.87 5.91 4.11
N PRO A 34 -1.07 6.49 5.02
CA PRO A 34 -0.32 7.69 4.71
C PRO A 34 0.97 7.33 3.96
N ASP A 35 1.53 8.24 3.16
CA ASP A 35 2.87 8.04 2.59
C ASP A 35 3.92 8.10 3.71
N GLY A 36 4.86 7.14 3.71
CA GLY A 36 5.90 7.04 4.74
C GLY A 36 6.83 8.25 4.86
N ALA A 37 6.83 9.18 3.90
CA ALA A 37 7.66 10.38 3.94
C ALA A 37 7.25 11.39 5.03
N TYR A 38 5.96 11.53 5.30
CA TYR A 38 5.46 12.49 6.30
C TYR A 38 4.09 12.08 6.83
N THR A 39 3.95 11.95 8.15
CA THR A 39 2.69 11.62 8.82
C THR A 39 2.66 12.24 10.21
N VAL A 40 1.51 12.82 10.59
CA VAL A 40 1.23 13.25 11.96
C VAL A 40 0.22 12.28 12.57
N ALA A 41 0.57 11.68 13.71
CA ALA A 41 -0.28 10.71 14.39
C ALA A 41 -0.53 11.08 15.85
N ARG A 42 -1.74 10.82 16.34
CA ARG A 42 -2.06 10.93 17.77
C ARG A 42 -1.37 9.81 18.53
N VAL A 43 -0.47 10.15 19.46
CA VAL A 43 0.29 9.17 20.26
C VAL A 43 -0.61 8.15 20.94
N ASN A 44 -1.75 8.58 21.48
CA ASN A 44 -2.70 7.68 22.14
C ASN A 44 -3.36 6.68 21.17
N ALA A 45 -3.58 7.07 19.91
CA ALA A 45 -4.09 6.15 18.89
C ALA A 45 -3.05 5.06 18.59
N ILE A 46 -1.78 5.45 18.42
CA ILE A 46 -0.67 4.51 18.20
C ILE A 46 -0.54 3.53 19.38
N LYS A 47 -0.48 4.05 20.61
CA LYS A 47 -0.34 3.21 21.81
C LYS A 47 -1.47 2.19 22.00
N ARG A 48 -2.68 2.50 21.53
CA ARG A 48 -3.86 1.64 21.66
C ARG A 48 -4.03 0.66 20.49
N ALA A 49 -3.70 1.08 19.27
CA ALA A 49 -3.97 0.30 18.07
C ALA A 49 -2.80 -0.59 17.64
N MET A 50 -1.57 -0.11 17.81
CA MET A 50 -0.39 -0.75 17.24
C MET A 50 0.25 -1.76 18.20
N PRO A 51 0.88 -2.83 17.67
CA PRO A 51 1.66 -3.76 18.47
C PRO A 51 2.73 -3.05 19.29
N ASP A 52 2.89 -3.47 20.54
CA ASP A 52 3.92 -2.96 21.46
C ASP A 52 3.83 -1.43 21.72
N GLY A 53 2.69 -0.80 21.33
CA GLY A 53 2.47 0.64 21.42
C GLY A 53 3.41 1.48 20.55
N LYS A 54 4.07 0.87 19.55
CA LYS A 54 5.03 1.52 18.63
C LYS A 54 4.35 1.89 17.31
N PRO A 55 4.79 2.97 16.63
CA PRO A 55 4.23 3.32 15.31
C PRO A 55 4.54 2.29 14.22
N PHE A 56 5.58 1.46 14.41
CA PHE A 56 6.02 0.48 13.42
C PHE A 56 6.31 -0.86 14.05
N ILE A 57 6.13 -1.92 13.25
CA ILE A 57 6.51 -3.29 13.62
C ILE A 57 7.95 -3.50 13.19
N ASP A 58 8.84 -3.75 14.15
CA ASP A 58 10.30 -3.78 13.98
C ASP A 58 10.75 -4.72 12.83
N GLU A 59 10.08 -5.87 12.65
CA GLU A 59 10.40 -6.85 11.61
C GLU A 59 10.08 -6.38 10.17
N THR A 60 9.40 -5.23 10.01
CA THR A 60 8.99 -4.71 8.70
C THR A 60 10.16 -4.15 7.91
N PHE A 61 10.98 -3.33 8.57
CA PHE A 61 12.14 -2.60 8.03
C PHE A 61 11.84 -1.64 6.85
N LEU A 62 11.28 -2.10 5.72
CA LEU A 62 11.05 -1.29 4.51
C LEU A 62 9.77 -1.65 3.74
N TYR A 63 9.14 -0.63 3.13
CA TYR A 63 8.11 -0.72 2.08
C TYR A 63 6.76 -1.34 2.47
N LEU A 64 6.45 -1.41 3.76
CA LEU A 64 5.20 -2.00 4.24
C LEU A 64 4.71 -1.36 5.54
N ASP A 65 5.58 -0.66 6.23
CA ASP A 65 5.37 0.01 7.49
C ASP A 65 4.24 1.04 7.42
N ASP A 66 4.20 1.82 6.34
CA ASP A 66 3.16 2.80 6.06
C ASP A 66 1.80 2.14 5.78
N ASN A 67 1.75 1.12 4.91
CA ASN A 67 0.55 0.35 4.64
C ASN A 67 -0.01 -0.31 5.91
N LEU A 68 0.86 -0.92 6.71
CA LEU A 68 0.47 -1.58 7.96
C LEU A 68 -0.07 -0.57 8.96
N LEU A 69 0.61 0.56 9.15
CA LEU A 69 0.15 1.62 10.04
C LEU A 69 -1.27 2.06 9.66
N GLY A 70 -1.51 2.36 8.39
CA GLY A 70 -2.83 2.79 7.94
C GLY A 70 -3.91 1.73 8.13
N LEU A 71 -3.65 0.51 7.67
CA LEU A 71 -4.63 -0.58 7.73
C LEU A 71 -4.92 -1.02 9.16
N ILE A 72 -3.93 -1.07 10.05
CA ILE A 72 -4.13 -1.39 11.46
C ILE A 72 -5.01 -0.33 12.12
N LEU A 73 -4.73 0.95 11.89
CA LEU A 73 -5.54 2.06 12.42
C LEU A 73 -7.01 1.96 11.97
N TRP A 74 -7.26 1.74 10.67
CA TRP A 74 -8.61 1.52 10.13
C TRP A 74 -9.31 0.31 10.75
N ASN A 75 -8.58 -0.80 10.93
CA ASN A 75 -9.13 -2.01 11.55
C ASN A 75 -9.36 -1.86 13.06
N LYS A 76 -8.82 -0.80 13.69
CA LYS A 76 -9.02 -0.45 15.11
C LYS A 76 -9.91 0.77 15.30
N GLY A 77 -10.67 1.17 14.27
CA GLY A 77 -11.67 2.24 14.36
C GLY A 77 -11.09 3.66 14.28
N TYR A 78 -9.80 3.80 13.98
CA TYR A 78 -9.19 5.09 13.66
C TYR A 78 -9.23 5.34 12.16
N GLN A 79 -9.05 6.59 11.75
CA GLN A 79 -9.10 6.98 10.33
C GLN A 79 -7.79 7.64 9.94
N VAL A 80 -7.38 7.46 8.69
CA VAL A 80 -6.23 8.13 8.10
C VAL A 80 -6.72 9.13 7.07
N LYS A 81 -6.22 10.37 7.16
CA LYS A 81 -6.68 11.49 6.34
C LYS A 81 -5.49 12.17 5.67
N TYR A 82 -5.63 12.43 4.38
CA TYR A 82 -4.77 13.35 3.65
C TYR A 82 -5.21 14.79 3.94
N VAL A 83 -4.23 15.65 4.21
CA VAL A 83 -4.41 17.09 4.42
C VAL A 83 -3.49 17.83 3.45
N PRO A 84 -4.02 18.71 2.58
CA PRO A 84 -3.25 19.36 1.52
C PRO A 84 -2.38 20.49 2.07
N ILE A 85 -1.25 20.12 2.70
CA ILE A 85 -0.26 21.04 3.25
C ILE A 85 1.08 20.77 2.58
N ASP A 86 1.68 21.82 2.03
CA ASP A 86 3.05 21.79 1.52
C ASP A 86 4.05 21.71 2.69
N ALA A 87 4.40 20.48 3.07
CA ALA A 87 5.29 20.21 4.20
C ALA A 87 6.77 20.12 3.80
N GLY A 88 7.08 19.81 2.53
CA GLY A 88 8.46 19.69 2.05
C GLY A 88 8.60 18.90 0.75
N MET A 89 9.85 18.71 0.32
CA MET A 89 10.21 17.94 -0.89
C MET A 89 10.76 16.57 -0.51
N HIS A 90 10.21 15.51 -1.11
CA HIS A 90 10.67 14.13 -0.92
C HIS A 90 11.44 13.62 -2.14
N TYR A 91 12.65 13.10 -1.93
CA TYR A 91 13.48 12.49 -2.98
C TYR A 91 13.30 10.96 -3.01
N VAL A 92 12.56 10.48 -4.01
CA VAL A 92 12.23 9.05 -4.14
C VAL A 92 13.45 8.21 -4.54
N SER A 93 13.50 6.96 -4.06
CA SER A 93 14.49 5.93 -4.45
C SER A 93 15.95 6.30 -4.16
N LYS A 94 16.20 7.09 -3.11
CA LYS A 94 17.55 7.42 -2.65
C LYS A 94 18.12 6.40 -1.66
N THR A 95 17.27 5.76 -0.85
CA THR A 95 17.69 4.86 0.24
C THR A 95 18.16 3.48 -0.24
N THR A 96 17.48 2.92 -1.24
CA THR A 96 17.69 1.54 -1.68
C THR A 96 17.69 1.47 -3.21
N ARG A 97 18.59 0.64 -3.76
CA ARG A 97 18.72 0.41 -5.20
C ARG A 97 19.00 -1.06 -5.50
N GLY A 98 18.66 -1.49 -6.71
CA GLY A 98 18.94 -2.83 -7.22
C GLY A 98 18.39 -3.94 -6.32
N PHE A 99 19.26 -4.87 -5.93
CA PHE A 99 18.93 -6.06 -5.15
C PHE A 99 18.05 -5.77 -3.92
N LEU A 100 18.38 -4.76 -3.12
CA LEU A 100 17.64 -4.46 -1.89
C LEU A 100 16.20 -4.02 -2.19
N SER A 101 16.01 -3.21 -3.23
CA SER A 101 14.68 -2.77 -3.65
C SER A 101 13.83 -3.95 -4.14
N ASP A 102 14.42 -4.85 -4.93
CA ASP A 102 13.72 -6.05 -5.42
C ASP A 102 13.35 -7.01 -4.29
N PHE A 103 14.28 -7.24 -3.36
CA PHE A 103 14.08 -8.13 -2.22
C PHE A 103 12.97 -7.62 -1.31
N TYR A 104 13.13 -6.40 -0.77
CA TYR A 104 12.17 -5.85 0.19
C TYR A 104 10.83 -5.52 -0.49
N GLY A 105 10.82 -5.05 -1.74
CA GLY A 105 9.55 -4.83 -2.46
C GLY A 105 8.77 -6.13 -2.67
N THR A 106 9.45 -7.22 -3.01
CA THR A 106 8.78 -8.53 -3.16
C THR A 106 8.34 -9.11 -1.82
N ARG A 107 9.20 -9.01 -0.79
CA ARG A 107 8.88 -9.40 0.59
C ARG A 107 7.63 -8.70 1.11
N SER A 108 7.62 -7.37 1.02
CA SER A 108 6.56 -6.50 1.51
C SER A 108 5.23 -6.74 0.80
N THR A 109 5.22 -6.78 -0.54
CA THR A 109 3.97 -7.05 -1.28
C THR A 109 3.47 -8.49 -1.09
N THR A 110 4.35 -9.45 -0.82
CA THR A 110 3.94 -10.83 -0.50
C THR A 110 3.23 -10.82 0.84
N ALA A 111 3.90 -10.28 1.87
CA ALA A 111 3.39 -10.23 3.23
C ALA A 111 2.05 -9.48 3.32
N LEU A 112 1.96 -8.29 2.72
CA LEU A 112 0.72 -7.51 2.68
C LEU A 112 -0.43 -8.32 2.10
N SER A 113 -0.20 -8.96 0.96
CA SER A 113 -1.23 -9.72 0.27
C SER A 113 -1.68 -10.99 0.99
N ASP A 114 -0.85 -11.45 1.93
CA ASP A 114 -1.12 -12.60 2.78
C ASP A 114 -1.67 -12.22 4.14
N VAL A 115 -1.65 -10.95 4.54
CA VAL A 115 -2.23 -10.44 5.79
C VAL A 115 -3.59 -9.78 5.54
N VAL A 116 -3.74 -9.10 4.40
CA VAL A 116 -4.94 -8.33 4.07
C VAL A 116 -6.01 -9.18 3.40
N GLU A 117 -7.22 -9.12 3.93
CA GLU A 117 -8.43 -9.69 3.36
C GLU A 117 -9.02 -8.74 2.31
N THR A 118 -9.29 -9.31 1.15
CA THR A 118 -9.88 -8.67 -0.03
C THR A 118 -10.89 -9.66 -0.64
N ARG A 119 -11.71 -9.20 -1.58
CA ARG A 119 -12.65 -10.04 -2.34
C ARG A 119 -11.98 -11.20 -3.07
N TYR A 120 -10.67 -11.09 -3.35
CA TYR A 120 -9.92 -12.10 -4.09
C TYR A 120 -9.10 -13.03 -3.20
N SER A 121 -9.03 -12.80 -1.88
CA SER A 121 -8.10 -13.52 -0.99
C SER A 121 -8.29 -15.05 -1.04
N ASN A 122 -9.52 -15.54 -1.23
CA ASN A 122 -9.85 -16.97 -1.31
C ASN A 122 -10.34 -17.41 -2.70
N THR A 123 -9.80 -16.83 -3.77
CA THR A 123 -10.22 -17.13 -5.14
C THR A 123 -9.08 -17.71 -5.98
N LEU A 124 -9.40 -18.25 -7.16
CA LEU A 124 -8.38 -18.70 -8.12
C LEU A 124 -7.39 -17.58 -8.47
N ILE A 125 -7.80 -16.31 -8.46
CA ILE A 125 -6.94 -15.16 -8.75
C ILE A 125 -5.82 -15.03 -7.72
N SER A 126 -6.11 -15.18 -6.42
CA SER A 126 -5.06 -15.14 -5.40
C SER A 126 -4.13 -16.34 -5.51
N ALA A 127 -4.67 -17.53 -5.81
CA ALA A 127 -3.89 -18.74 -6.03
C ALA A 127 -2.92 -18.58 -7.22
N LEU A 128 -3.42 -18.08 -8.37
CA LEU A 128 -2.61 -17.82 -9.56
C LEU A 128 -1.55 -16.74 -9.32
N ARG A 129 -1.90 -15.67 -8.58
CA ARG A 129 -0.93 -14.62 -8.23
C ARG A 129 0.20 -15.18 -7.38
N LYS A 130 -0.09 -16.08 -6.44
CA LYS A 130 0.91 -16.75 -5.60
C LYS A 130 1.75 -17.73 -6.41
N SER A 131 1.14 -18.57 -7.23
CA SER A 131 1.86 -19.53 -8.06
C SER A 131 2.80 -18.85 -9.05
N ARG A 132 2.40 -17.71 -9.64
CA ARG A 132 3.29 -16.90 -10.48
C ARG A 132 4.55 -16.44 -9.74
N ARG A 133 4.45 -16.09 -8.45
CA ARG A 133 5.63 -15.68 -7.65
C ARG A 133 6.59 -16.85 -7.40
N LEU A 134 6.13 -18.10 -7.43
CA LEU A 134 7.02 -19.27 -7.38
C LEU A 134 7.94 -19.33 -8.60
N LEU A 135 7.50 -18.86 -9.76
CA LEU A 135 8.31 -18.81 -10.99
C LEU A 135 9.53 -17.90 -10.86
N TYR A 136 9.59 -17.01 -9.85
CA TYR A 136 10.79 -16.21 -9.59
C TYR A 136 12.02 -17.07 -9.32
N ILE A 137 11.87 -18.33 -8.89
CA ILE A 137 13.01 -19.24 -8.72
C ILE A 137 13.84 -19.39 -10.01
N PHE A 138 13.19 -19.33 -11.16
CA PHE A 138 13.82 -19.50 -12.47
C PHE A 138 14.28 -18.19 -13.10
N ILE A 139 13.78 -17.05 -12.63
CA ILE A 139 13.95 -15.75 -13.30
C ILE A 139 14.78 -14.79 -12.46
N ASN A 140 14.49 -14.69 -11.15
CA ASN A 140 15.10 -13.72 -10.26
C ASN A 140 15.17 -14.28 -8.83
N LYS A 141 16.34 -14.82 -8.48
CA LYS A 141 16.63 -15.42 -7.17
C LYS A 141 16.34 -14.47 -6.00
N THR A 142 16.62 -13.17 -6.17
CA THR A 142 16.34 -12.14 -5.17
C THR A 142 14.85 -12.00 -4.87
N ARG A 143 14.03 -11.94 -5.92
CA ARG A 143 12.57 -11.88 -5.76
C ARG A 143 12.00 -13.18 -5.22
N TYR A 144 12.57 -14.32 -5.59
CA TYR A 144 12.19 -15.61 -5.00
C TYR A 144 12.48 -15.63 -3.49
N GLN A 145 13.68 -15.21 -3.07
CA GLN A 145 14.01 -15.07 -1.65
C GLN A 145 13.07 -14.10 -0.94
N GLY A 146 12.80 -12.95 -1.55
CA GLY A 146 11.82 -11.98 -1.03
C GLY A 146 10.42 -12.60 -0.89
N PHE A 147 9.97 -13.42 -1.84
CA PHE A 147 8.68 -14.12 -1.76
C PHE A 147 8.63 -15.14 -0.60
N ILE A 148 9.66 -15.97 -0.45
CA ILE A 148 9.74 -16.94 0.65
C ILE A 148 9.78 -16.22 2.00
N ASP A 149 10.62 -15.19 2.12
CA ASP A 149 10.73 -14.41 3.35
C ASP A 149 9.45 -13.63 3.66
N GLY A 150 8.81 -13.04 2.64
CA GLY A 150 7.52 -12.35 2.78
C GLY A 150 6.41 -13.28 3.27
N THR A 151 6.41 -14.55 2.84
CA THR A 151 5.46 -15.57 3.34
C THR A 151 5.71 -15.91 4.81
N ARG A 152 6.98 -15.99 5.23
CA ARG A 152 7.34 -16.18 6.65
C ARG A 152 6.95 -14.96 7.48
N PHE A 153 7.24 -13.78 6.95
CA PHE A 153 6.94 -12.52 7.60
C PHE A 153 5.42 -12.30 7.76
N ALA A 154 4.61 -12.71 6.78
CA ALA A 154 3.15 -12.70 6.90
C ALA A 154 2.67 -13.47 8.15
N LYS A 155 3.29 -14.60 8.50
CA LYS A 155 2.93 -15.37 9.70
C LYS A 155 3.25 -14.61 10.98
N ILE A 156 4.36 -13.85 11.00
CA ILE A 156 4.72 -12.98 12.14
C ILE A 156 3.68 -11.86 12.27
N LEU A 157 3.35 -11.20 11.16
CA LEU A 157 2.33 -10.14 11.13
C LEU A 157 0.97 -10.65 11.60
N LEU A 158 0.50 -11.79 11.08
CA LEU A 158 -0.76 -12.41 11.50
C LEU A 158 -0.81 -12.70 13.00
N LYS A 159 0.33 -13.07 13.62
CA LYS A 159 0.40 -13.26 15.09
C LYS A 159 0.31 -11.94 15.86
N LYS A 160 0.90 -10.87 15.34
CA LYS A 160 0.93 -9.54 16.00
C LYS A 160 -0.37 -8.75 15.83
N VAL A 161 -0.98 -8.81 14.65
CA VAL A 161 -2.09 -7.91 14.27
C VAL A 161 -3.35 -8.64 13.81
N GLY A 162 -3.30 -9.97 13.66
CA GLY A 162 -4.39 -10.73 13.07
C GLY A 162 -4.53 -10.49 11.56
N ARG A 163 -5.69 -10.89 11.03
CA ARG A 163 -6.09 -10.58 9.65
C ARG A 163 -6.56 -9.13 9.57
N LEU A 164 -6.03 -8.38 8.61
CA LEU A 164 -6.48 -7.01 8.35
C LEU A 164 -7.53 -7.02 7.26
N ASN A 165 -8.62 -6.30 7.45
CA ASN A 165 -9.69 -6.22 6.47
C ASN A 165 -9.58 -4.91 5.67
N LEU A 166 -9.39 -5.01 4.35
CA LEU A 166 -9.31 -3.82 3.47
C LEU A 166 -10.58 -2.97 3.53
N TYR A 167 -11.73 -3.60 3.73
CA TYR A 167 -13.04 -2.95 3.74
C TYR A 167 -13.30 -2.07 4.97
N CYS A 168 -12.38 -2.09 5.94
CA CYS A 168 -12.39 -1.15 7.06
C CYS A 168 -11.82 0.21 6.69
N ALA A 169 -10.97 0.26 5.67
CA ALA A 169 -10.37 1.48 5.17
C ALA A 169 -11.15 2.04 3.98
N THR A 170 -10.81 3.25 3.56
CA THR A 170 -11.18 3.68 2.20
C THR A 170 -10.39 2.86 1.17
N TYR A 171 -11.04 2.49 0.07
CA TYR A 171 -10.41 1.69 -0.99
C TYR A 171 -11.04 1.96 -2.35
N HIS A 172 -10.29 1.64 -3.39
CA HIS A 172 -10.81 1.54 -4.75
C HIS A 172 -11.12 0.07 -5.07
N GLU A 173 -12.31 -0.19 -5.62
CA GLU A 173 -12.69 -1.54 -5.99
C GLU A 173 -12.02 -1.96 -7.29
N VAL A 174 -11.12 -2.93 -7.20
CA VAL A 174 -10.52 -3.56 -8.38
C VAL A 174 -11.55 -4.50 -9.02
N THR A 175 -11.79 -4.27 -10.32
CA THR A 175 -12.66 -5.11 -11.15
C THR A 175 -11.96 -6.39 -11.58
N LEU A 176 -12.74 -7.38 -12.05
CA LEU A 176 -12.18 -8.65 -12.53
C LEU A 176 -11.21 -8.46 -13.72
N PRO A 177 -11.52 -7.65 -14.76
CA PRO A 177 -10.57 -7.40 -15.85
C PRO A 177 -9.26 -6.77 -15.38
N GLU A 178 -9.31 -5.84 -14.42
CA GLU A 178 -8.11 -5.24 -13.83
C GLU A 178 -7.30 -6.27 -13.05
N ALA A 179 -7.96 -7.08 -12.22
CA ALA A 179 -7.30 -8.15 -11.48
C ALA A 179 -6.63 -9.19 -12.41
N ILE A 180 -7.26 -9.50 -13.55
CA ILE A 180 -6.68 -10.37 -14.59
C ILE A 180 -5.50 -9.66 -15.28
N SER A 181 -5.63 -8.39 -15.62
CA SER A 181 -4.56 -7.59 -16.23
C SER A 181 -3.29 -7.54 -15.36
N GLU A 182 -3.45 -7.45 -14.03
CA GLU A 182 -2.35 -7.59 -13.07
C GLU A 182 -1.62 -8.93 -13.16
N LEU A 183 -2.35 -10.02 -13.37
CA LEU A 183 -1.78 -11.37 -13.49
C LEU A 183 -0.91 -11.50 -14.75
N PHE A 184 -1.25 -10.78 -15.81
CA PHE A 184 -0.50 -10.78 -17.07
C PHE A 184 0.55 -9.66 -17.17
N LEU A 185 0.76 -8.86 -16.11
CA LEU A 185 1.68 -7.70 -16.10
C LEU A 185 1.39 -6.68 -17.21
N LEU A 186 0.18 -6.71 -17.78
CA LEU A 186 -0.27 -5.73 -18.77
C LEU A 186 -0.41 -4.34 -18.15
N ARG A 187 -0.40 -4.26 -16.82
CA ARG A 187 -0.43 -3.01 -16.07
C ARG A 187 0.69 -2.03 -16.43
N TYR A 188 1.88 -2.48 -16.83
CA TYR A 188 2.94 -1.52 -17.22
C TYR A 188 2.54 -0.70 -18.45
N ARG A 189 1.75 -1.28 -19.38
CA ARG A 189 1.16 -0.55 -20.51
C ARG A 189 -0.07 0.28 -20.14
N LEU A 190 -0.80 -0.12 -19.11
CA LEU A 190 -2.07 0.48 -18.72
C LEU A 190 -1.96 1.49 -17.56
N SER A 191 -0.85 1.53 -16.84
CA SER A 191 -0.63 2.40 -15.66
C SER A 191 -0.72 3.90 -15.95
N LYS A 192 -0.55 4.32 -17.21
CA LYS A 192 -0.82 5.70 -17.66
C LYS A 192 -2.32 6.06 -17.67
N ILE A 193 -3.23 5.10 -17.54
CA ILE A 193 -4.67 5.27 -17.84
C ILE A 193 -5.54 5.24 -16.58
N TYR A 194 -5.08 4.69 -15.45
CA TYR A 194 -5.93 4.48 -14.27
C TYR A 194 -5.62 5.48 -13.16
N THR A 195 -6.29 6.65 -13.19
CA THR A 195 -6.45 7.52 -12.03
C THR A 195 -7.65 7.07 -11.23
N VAL A 196 -7.45 6.80 -9.94
CA VAL A 196 -8.59 6.60 -9.03
C VAL A 196 -9.14 7.97 -8.69
N LYS A 197 -10.38 8.25 -9.07
CA LYS A 197 -11.04 9.50 -8.70
C LYS A 197 -11.56 9.42 -7.27
N LEU A 198 -11.60 10.54 -6.55
CA LEU A 198 -12.08 10.58 -5.16
C LEU A 198 -13.51 10.04 -5.01
N ASN A 199 -14.38 10.24 -6.01
CA ASN A 199 -15.75 9.74 -6.01
C ASN A 199 -15.85 8.22 -6.24
N GLU A 200 -14.77 7.56 -6.66
CA GLU A 200 -14.69 6.10 -6.83
C GLU A 200 -14.19 5.41 -5.55
N LEU A 201 -13.71 6.18 -4.57
CA LEU A 201 -13.32 5.67 -3.27
C LEU A 201 -14.56 5.27 -2.48
N LYS A 202 -14.60 4.02 -2.03
CA LYS A 202 -15.64 3.51 -1.16
C LYS A 202 -15.21 3.70 0.29
N ILE A 203 -16.14 4.17 1.13
CA ILE A 203 -16.04 4.14 2.59
C ILE A 203 -17.26 3.38 3.06
N LYS A 204 -17.07 2.39 3.93
CA LYS A 204 -18.22 1.71 4.52
C LYS A 204 -18.77 2.61 5.63
N ASP A 205 -19.95 3.20 5.40
CA ASP A 205 -20.59 4.18 6.32
C ASP A 205 -20.91 3.62 7.71
N ASN A 206 -20.70 2.32 7.95
CA ASN A 206 -20.84 1.68 9.25
C ASN A 206 -19.58 0.85 9.55
N VAL A 207 -18.55 1.52 10.06
CA VAL A 207 -17.28 0.95 10.59
C VAL A 207 -17.53 -0.05 11.74
N THR A 208 -18.72 -0.07 12.33
CA THR A 208 -18.95 -0.59 13.69
C THR A 208 -19.22 -2.09 13.84
N LYS A 209 -19.42 -2.90 12.78
CA LYS A 209 -19.75 -4.34 12.95
C LYS A 209 -18.70 -5.35 12.48
N ARG A 210 -17.66 -4.94 11.75
CA ARG A 210 -16.58 -5.83 11.25
C ARG A 210 -15.16 -5.31 11.46
N CYS A 211 -15.01 -4.10 11.98
CA CYS A 211 -13.73 -3.41 12.12
C CYS A 211 -13.55 -3.06 13.60
N GLY A 212 -12.99 -4.00 14.36
CA GLY A 212 -12.75 -3.91 15.81
C GLY A 212 -12.17 -5.19 16.36
#